data_AF-A0A0E0DCP1-F1
#
_entry.id   AF-A0A0E0DCP1-F1
#
_cell.length_a   1.000
_cell.length_b   1.000
_cell.length_c   1.000
_cell.angle_alpha   90.00
_cell.angle_beta   90.00
_cell.angle_gamma   90.00
#
_symmetry.space_group_name_H-M   'P 1'
#
loop_
_entity.id
_entity.type
_entity.pdbx_description
1 polymer ?
#
loop_
_entity_poly.entity_id
_entity_poly.type
_entity_poly.pdbx_seq_one_letter_code
_entity_poly.pdbx_strand_id
1 'polypeptide(L)'
;MIEAYAWSYMMFYEEDFAFTRMFVAKIIALDTVMDDTYDAHATIEEYRQLNTAIQRERVENPEYLKKFYNKLLINFAEFEHQVSDNEKYKVSYTKQ
;
A
#
# COMPACT_ATOMS: atom_id res chain seq x y z
N MET A 1 0.44 12.93 -6.07
CA MET A 1 1.02 13.03 -4.70
C MET A 1 0.38 14.13 -3.85
N ILE A 2 0.12 15.34 -4.37
CA ILE A 2 -0.58 16.39 -3.62
C ILE A 2 -2.00 15.94 -3.23
N GLU A 3 -2.75 15.38 -4.17
CA GLU A 3 -4.13 14.89 -3.95
C GLU A 3 -4.19 13.78 -2.91
N ALA A 4 -3.29 12.80 -3.00
CA ALA A 4 -3.20 11.71 -2.02
C ALA A 4 -2.95 12.20 -0.58
N TYR A 5 -2.10 13.22 -0.42
CA TYR A 5 -1.89 13.86 0.89
C TYR A 5 -3.10 14.69 1.31
N ALA A 6 -3.76 15.39 0.39
CA ALA A 6 -4.98 16.13 0.70
C ALA A 6 -6.09 15.19 1.19
N TRP A 7 -6.25 14.02 0.57
CA TRP A 7 -7.20 12.99 1.00
C TRP A 7 -6.83 12.39 2.35
N SER A 8 -5.56 12.09 2.59
CA SER A 8 -5.13 11.62 3.90
C SER A 8 -5.32 12.67 5.01
N TYR A 9 -5.09 13.94 4.68
CA TYR A 9 -5.32 15.06 5.60
C TYR A 9 -6.80 15.25 5.91
N MET A 10 -7.70 15.07 4.92
CA MET A 10 -9.14 15.12 5.17
C MET A 10 -9.63 14.00 6.10
N MET A 11 -8.99 12.82 6.09
CA MET A 11 -9.34 11.71 6.99
C MET A 11 -8.76 11.86 8.39
N PHE A 12 -7.58 12.46 8.53
CA PHE A 12 -6.84 12.59 9.78
C PHE A 12 -6.28 14.01 9.92
N TYR A 13 -7.14 14.99 10.15
CA TYR A 13 -6.76 16.41 10.12
C TYR A 13 -6.00 16.86 11.38
N GLU A 14 -6.15 16.14 12.49
CA GLU A 14 -5.57 16.53 13.79
C GLU A 14 -4.04 16.46 13.77
N GLU A 15 -3.36 17.43 14.41
CA GLU A 15 -1.91 17.59 14.29
C GLU A 15 -1.11 16.34 14.66
N ASP A 16 -1.56 15.61 15.69
CA ASP A 16 -0.94 14.39 16.22
C ASP A 16 -0.90 13.21 15.22
N PHE A 17 -1.68 13.27 14.13
CA PHE A 17 -1.73 12.20 13.12
C PHE A 17 -0.80 12.44 11.92
N ALA A 18 0.23 13.28 12.05
CA ALA A 18 1.17 13.55 10.95
C ALA A 18 1.77 12.28 10.31
N PHE A 19 2.12 11.29 11.14
CA PHE A 19 2.65 10.02 10.66
C PHE A 19 1.58 9.18 9.94
N THR A 20 0.38 9.04 10.53
CA THR A 20 -0.75 8.34 9.92
C THR A 20 -1.13 8.96 8.58
N ARG A 21 -1.16 10.30 8.48
CA ARG A 21 -1.39 11.01 7.21
C ARG A 21 -0.36 10.64 6.15
N MET A 22 0.91 10.57 6.53
CA MET A 22 1.98 10.24 5.59
C MET A 22 1.91 8.78 5.14
N PHE A 23 1.60 7.85 6.05
CA PHE A 23 1.39 6.44 5.72
C PHE A 23 0.19 6.25 4.78
N VAL A 24 -0.95 6.84 5.12
CA VAL A 24 -2.18 6.74 4.32
C VAL A 24 -2.02 7.41 2.96
N ALA A 25 -1.33 8.56 2.88
CA ALA A 25 -1.03 9.19 1.59
C ALA A 25 -0.19 8.29 0.67
N LYS A 26 0.78 7.55 1.23
CA LYS A 26 1.58 6.58 0.47
C LYS A 26 0.73 5.40 -0.01
N ILE A 27 -0.19 4.90 0.82
CA ILE A 27 -1.15 3.85 0.43
C ILE A 27 -2.05 4.34 -0.71
N ILE A 28 -2.69 5.50 -0.57
CA ILE A 28 -3.55 6.08 -1.61
C ILE A 28 -2.80 6.26 -2.92
N ALA A 29 -1.55 6.75 -2.86
CA ALA A 29 -0.73 6.91 -4.05
C ALA A 29 -0.41 5.57 -4.73
N LEU A 30 -0.15 4.52 -3.95
CA LEU A 30 0.04 3.16 -4.47
C LEU A 30 -1.26 2.63 -5.08
N ASP A 31 -2.39 2.78 -4.40
CA ASP A 31 -3.70 2.35 -4.90
C ASP A 31 -4.06 3.03 -6.22
N THR A 32 -3.76 4.32 -6.37
CA THR A 32 -3.98 5.06 -7.63
C THR A 32 -3.13 4.51 -8.76
N VAL A 33 -1.84 4.24 -8.52
CA VAL A 33 -0.94 3.63 -9.52
C VAL A 33 -1.42 2.24 -9.92
N MET A 34 -1.94 1.48 -8.97
CA MET A 34 -2.50 0.16 -9.21
C MET A 34 -3.81 0.23 -10.02
N ASP A 35 -4.69 1.18 -9.71
CA ASP A 35 -5.93 1.44 -10.45
C ASP A 35 -5.63 1.82 -11.91
N ASP A 36 -4.72 2.78 -12.14
CA ASP A 36 -4.27 3.17 -13.48
C ASP A 36 -3.70 1.98 -14.27
N THR A 37 -2.96 1.10 -13.59
CA THR A 37 -2.41 -0.10 -14.20
C THR A 37 -3.53 -1.06 -14.62
N TYR A 38 -4.52 -1.29 -13.76
CA TYR A 38 -5.66 -2.14 -14.08
C TYR A 38 -6.55 -1.55 -15.17
N ASP A 39 -6.75 -0.23 -15.21
CA ASP A 39 -7.49 0.43 -16.29
C ASP A 39 -6.77 0.36 -17.63
N ALA A 40 -5.44 0.48 -17.62
CA ALA A 40 -4.62 0.36 -18.83
C ALA A 40 -4.49 -1.09 -19.35
N HIS A 41 -4.55 -2.08 -18.46
CA HIS A 41 -4.27 -3.48 -18.79
C HIS A 41 -5.44 -4.47 -18.63
N ALA A 42 -6.59 -4.01 -18.12
CA ALA A 42 -7.96 -4.55 -18.07
C ALA A 42 -8.17 -6.07 -18.24
N THR A 43 -7.27 -6.90 -17.73
CA THR A 43 -7.37 -8.35 -17.82
C THR A 43 -7.37 -8.93 -16.41
N ILE A 44 -8.42 -9.71 -16.13
CA ILE A 44 -8.62 -10.49 -14.90
C ILE A 44 -7.40 -11.36 -14.56
N GLU A 45 -6.57 -11.65 -15.56
CA GLU A 45 -5.35 -12.45 -15.44
C GLU A 45 -4.26 -11.73 -14.63
N GLU A 46 -4.07 -10.43 -14.79
CA GLU A 46 -3.07 -9.67 -14.01
C GLU A 46 -3.47 -9.54 -12.53
N TYR A 47 -4.77 -9.42 -12.25
CA TYR A 47 -5.29 -9.46 -10.87
C TYR A 47 -5.01 -10.82 -10.21
N ARG A 48 -5.21 -11.92 -10.95
CA ARG A 48 -4.87 -13.27 -10.47
C ARG A 48 -3.37 -13.45 -10.26
N GLN A 49 -2.54 -12.86 -11.12
CA GLN A 49 -1.09 -12.87 -10.96
C GLN A 49 -0.66 -12.08 -9.74
N LEU A 50 -1.20 -10.87 -9.50
CA LEU A 50 -0.91 -10.10 -8.29
C LEU A 50 -1.36 -10.84 -7.03
N ASN A 51 -2.57 -11.38 -7.01
CA ASN A 51 -3.05 -12.18 -5.88
C ASN A 51 -2.14 -13.40 -5.64
N THR A 52 -1.67 -14.05 -6.71
CA THR A 52 -0.69 -15.14 -6.61
C THR A 52 0.68 -14.67 -6.13
N ALA A 53 1.11 -13.47 -6.52
CA ALA A 53 2.35 -12.82 -6.07
C ALA A 53 2.32 -12.61 -4.55
N ILE A 54 1.22 -12.04 -4.06
CA ILE A 54 0.97 -11.76 -2.64
C ILE A 54 0.94 -13.07 -1.84
N GLN A 55 0.34 -14.13 -2.39
CA GLN A 55 0.18 -15.41 -1.69
C GLN A 55 1.41 -16.33 -1.75
N ARG A 56 2.29 -16.19 -2.76
CA ARG A 56 3.31 -17.23 -3.07
C ARG A 56 4.71 -16.72 -3.44
N GLU A 57 4.99 -15.41 -3.46
CA GLU A 57 6.27 -14.84 -3.93
C GLU A 57 6.78 -15.50 -5.24
N ARG A 58 5.89 -15.68 -6.22
CA ARG A 58 6.26 -16.41 -7.45
C ARG A 58 7.11 -15.56 -8.41
N VAL A 59 8.12 -16.20 -8.98
CA VAL A 59 9.14 -15.64 -9.91
C VAL A 59 8.55 -15.13 -11.23
N GLU A 60 7.33 -15.55 -11.60
CA GLU A 60 6.70 -15.29 -12.90
C GLU A 60 5.99 -13.93 -13.02
N ASN A 61 5.86 -13.15 -11.94
CA ASN A 61 5.18 -11.87 -12.02
C ASN A 61 5.99 -10.81 -12.79
N PRO A 62 5.32 -9.93 -13.56
CA PRO A 62 5.93 -8.76 -14.16
C PRO A 62 6.75 -7.95 -13.16
N GLU A 63 7.89 -7.43 -13.63
CA GLU A 63 8.85 -6.69 -12.78
C GLU A 63 8.23 -5.46 -12.12
N TYR A 64 7.27 -4.79 -12.78
CA TYR A 64 6.58 -3.64 -12.21
C TYR A 64 5.68 -4.03 -11.02
N LEU A 65 4.98 -5.19 -11.07
CA LEU A 65 4.17 -5.69 -9.96
C LEU A 65 5.03 -6.07 -8.76
N LYS A 66 6.21 -6.66 -9.00
CA LYS A 66 7.18 -6.94 -7.92
C LYS A 66 7.66 -5.65 -7.25
N LYS A 67 7.99 -4.61 -8.04
CA LYS A 67 8.38 -3.30 -7.52
C LYS A 67 7.26 -2.65 -6.71
N PHE A 68 6.03 -2.71 -7.21
CA PHE A 68 4.84 -2.24 -6.51
C PHE A 68 4.67 -2.92 -5.15
N TYR A 69 4.65 -4.25 -5.14
CA TYR A 69 4.50 -5.04 -3.92
C TYR A 69 5.62 -4.78 -2.91
N ASN A 70 6.88 -4.70 -3.36
CA ASN A 70 8.00 -4.34 -2.48
C ASN A 70 7.83 -2.96 -1.86
N LYS A 71 7.33 -1.97 -2.61
CA LYS A 71 7.04 -0.64 -2.07
C LYS A 71 5.92 -0.66 -1.04
N LEU A 72 4.90 -1.48 -1.25
CA LEU A 72 3.82 -1.69 -0.28
C LEU A 72 4.37 -2.28 1.03
N LEU A 73 5.17 -3.35 0.95
CA LEU A 73 5.78 -3.99 2.12
C LEU A 73 6.70 -3.05 2.90
N ILE A 74 7.52 -2.27 2.20
CA ILE A 74 8.39 -1.27 2.84
C ILE A 74 7.56 -0.22 3.58
N ASN A 75 6.46 0.26 2.97
CA ASN A 75 5.58 1.24 3.60
C ASN A 75 4.95 0.69 4.90
N PHE A 76 4.52 -0.56 4.90
CA PHE A 76 4.02 -1.21 6.11
C PHE A 76 5.10 -1.43 7.17
N ALA A 77 6.31 -1.81 6.78
CA ALA A 77 7.43 -1.96 7.72
C ALA A 77 7.77 -0.62 8.37
N GLU A 78 7.84 0.47 7.59
CA GLU A 78 8.02 1.84 8.11
C GLU A 78 6.94 2.19 9.14
N PHE A 79 5.69 1.77 8.92
CA PHE A 79 4.58 1.97 9.86
C PHE A 79 4.72 1.14 11.15
N GLU A 80 5.07 -0.15 11.02
CA GLU A 80 5.29 -1.04 12.17
C GLU A 80 6.41 -0.56 13.11
N HIS A 81 7.43 0.10 12.56
CA HIS A 81 8.54 0.63 13.36
C HIS A 81 8.15 1.83 14.24
N GLN A 82 7.04 2.51 13.96
CA GLN A 82 6.62 3.71 14.69
C GLN A 82 5.43 3.49 15.63
N VAL A 83 4.74 2.36 15.51
CA VAL A 83 3.69 1.99 16.47
C VAL A 83 4.29 1.28 17.68
N SER A 84 3.67 1.50 18.85
CA SER A 84 4.06 0.79 20.07
C SER A 84 3.95 -0.73 19.89
N ASP A 85 4.74 -1.51 20.64
CA ASP A 85 4.70 -2.98 20.54
C ASP A 85 3.28 -3.54 20.73
N ASN A 86 2.49 -2.89 21.58
CA ASN A 86 1.11 -3.27 21.86
C ASN A 86 0.13 -2.91 20.73
N GLU A 87 0.56 -2.16 19.71
CA GLU A 87 -0.26 -1.73 18.58
C GLU A 87 0.19 -2.31 17.23
N LYS A 88 1.34 -2.99 17.18
CA LYS A 88 1.83 -3.68 15.99
C LYS A 88 0.82 -4.67 15.40
N TYR A 89 -0.01 -5.29 16.25
CA TYR A 89 -1.07 -6.20 15.80
C TYR A 89 -2.07 -5.54 14.84
N LYS A 90 -2.33 -4.23 15.00
CA LYS A 90 -3.24 -3.47 14.12
C LYS A 90 -2.66 -3.39 12.71
N VAL A 91 -1.34 -3.22 12.61
CA VAL A 91 -0.65 -3.17 11.32
C VAL A 91 -0.63 -4.54 10.66
N SER A 92 -0.37 -5.59 11.43
CA SER A 92 -0.43 -6.98 10.92
C SER A 92 -1.82 -7.35 10.41
N TYR A 93 -2.89 -6.90 11.06
CA TYR A 93 -4.27 -7.09 10.59
C TYR A 93 -4.55 -6.36 9.27
N THR A 94 -3.91 -5.21 9.04
CA THR A 94 -4.08 -4.41 7.81
C THR A 94 -3.31 -4.99 6.62
N LYS A 95 -2.33 -5.88 6.87
CA LYS A 95 -1.58 -6.59 5.83
C LYS A 95 -2.32 -7.83 5.28
N GLN A 96 -3.35 -8.30 5.98
CA GLN A 96 -4.05 -9.57 5.71
C GLN A 96 -5.18 -9.38 4.71
#